data_AF-A0A4S8KRG0-F1
#
_entry.id   AF-A0A4S8KRG0-F1
#
_cell.length_a   1.000
_cell.length_b   1.000
_cell.length_c   1.000
_cell.angle_alpha   90.00
_cell.angle_beta   90.00
_cell.angle_gamma   90.00
#
_symmetry.space_group_name_H-M   'P 1'
#
loop_
_entity.id
_entity.type
_entity.pdbx_description
1 polymer ?
#
loop_
_entity_poly.entity_id
_entity_poly.type
_entity_poly.pdbx_seq_one_letter_code
_entity_poly.pdbx_strand_id
1 'polypeptide(L)'
;IFDLFKILSLLQYHQSCGSHLAVPQTLDQAYCFDAEMAKVNDEIQKHGQPEINHQCEKCVRTVVEKDGKVPHCKGPLCSTQDSFCTEHQAMKSICHVTGCNKPLRTMSSFTCASADHQATEARYWDEEKAAFQLKI
;
A
#
# COMPACT_ATOMS: atom_id res chain seq x y z
N ILE A 1 5.03 -19.14 11.13
CA ILE A 1 4.25 -17.91 10.78
C ILE A 1 4.23 -17.69 9.26
N PHE A 2 5.32 -17.95 8.53
CA PHE A 2 5.36 -17.78 7.07
C PHE A 2 4.55 -18.82 6.27
N ASP A 3 4.47 -20.08 6.71
CA ASP A 3 3.85 -21.14 5.89
C ASP A 3 2.33 -21.03 5.78
N LEU A 4 1.66 -20.49 6.80
CA LEU A 4 0.22 -20.24 6.73
C LEU A 4 -0.10 -19.19 5.65
N PHE A 5 0.71 -18.14 5.55
CA PHE A 5 0.54 -17.14 4.51
C PHE A 5 0.77 -17.73 3.10
N LYS A 6 1.81 -18.56 2.94
CA LYS A 6 2.08 -19.27 1.68
C LYS A 6 0.88 -20.14 1.28
N ILE A 7 0.36 -20.95 2.19
CA ILE A 7 -0.78 -21.85 1.94
C ILE A 7 -2.03 -21.06 1.53
N LEU A 8 -2.38 -20.02 2.28
CA LEU A 8 -3.56 -19.20 1.98
C LEU A 8 -3.45 -18.52 0.61
N SER A 9 -2.28 -17.96 0.30
CA SER A 9 -2.02 -17.30 -0.98
C SER A 9 -2.14 -18.27 -2.16
N LEU A 10 -1.55 -19.47 -2.02
CA LEU A 10 -1.63 -20.53 -3.04
C LEU A 10 -3.07 -21.01 -3.23
N LEU A 11 -3.80 -21.30 -2.14
CA LEU A 11 -5.20 -21.73 -2.22
C LEU A 11 -6.07 -20.68 -2.94
N GLN A 12 -5.90 -19.40 -2.61
CA GLN A 12 -6.64 -18.32 -3.26
C GLN A 12 -6.29 -18.20 -4.75
N TYR A 13 -5.01 -18.31 -5.12
CA TYR A 13 -4.58 -18.33 -6.51
C TYR A 13 -5.25 -19.49 -7.28
N HIS A 14 -5.10 -20.72 -6.79
CA HIS A 14 -5.64 -21.92 -7.44
C HIS A 14 -7.17 -21.88 -7.56
N GLN A 15 -7.87 -21.36 -6.55
CA GLN A 15 -9.32 -21.13 -6.62
C GLN A 15 -9.69 -20.12 -7.71
N SER A 16 -8.93 -19.04 -7.87
CA SER A 16 -9.24 -17.99 -8.86
C SER A 16 -9.03 -18.42 -10.31
N CYS A 17 -8.06 -19.31 -10.57
CA CYS A 17 -7.79 -19.85 -11.91
C CYS A 17 -8.42 -21.22 -12.16
N GLY A 18 -9.18 -21.76 -11.19
CA GLY A 18 -9.86 -23.05 -11.31
C GLY A 18 -8.92 -24.26 -11.37
N SER A 19 -7.73 -24.15 -10.78
CA SER A 19 -6.75 -25.23 -10.73
C SER A 19 -6.63 -25.83 -9.32
N HIS A 20 -5.87 -26.91 -9.18
CA HIS A 20 -5.67 -27.61 -7.90
C HIS A 20 -4.26 -27.36 -7.38
N LEU A 21 -4.15 -27.01 -6.10
CA LEU A 21 -2.88 -26.95 -5.40
C LEU A 21 -2.33 -28.37 -5.20
N ALA A 22 -1.20 -28.68 -5.81
CA ALA A 22 -0.50 -29.94 -5.65
C ALA A 22 0.79 -29.72 -4.87
N VAL A 23 0.87 -30.27 -3.66
CA VAL A 23 2.05 -30.13 -2.78
C VAL A 23 2.75 -31.47 -2.69
N PRO A 24 4.04 -31.56 -3.03
CA PRO A 24 4.81 -32.78 -2.82
C PRO A 24 4.81 -33.18 -1.35
N GLN A 25 4.54 -34.45 -1.07
CA GLN A 25 4.66 -34.99 0.28
C GLN A 25 6.13 -35.25 0.59
N THR A 26 6.88 -34.20 0.89
CA THR A 26 8.29 -34.26 1.29
C THR A 26 8.44 -34.27 2.81
N LEU A 27 9.50 -34.89 3.30
CA LEU A 27 9.81 -34.96 4.75
C LEU A 27 10.11 -33.58 5.35
N ASP A 28 10.48 -32.61 4.52
CA ASP A 28 10.71 -31.22 4.93
C ASP A 28 9.49 -30.34 4.58
N GLN A 29 8.73 -30.00 5.61
CA GLN A 29 7.53 -29.16 5.51
C GLN A 29 7.86 -27.68 5.27
N ALA A 30 9.08 -27.22 5.58
CA ALA A 30 9.40 -25.79 5.49
C ALA A 30 9.47 -25.29 4.04
N TYR A 31 9.75 -26.19 3.09
CA TYR A 31 9.99 -25.86 1.67
C TYR A 31 8.97 -26.50 0.72
N CYS A 32 7.99 -27.25 1.22
CA CYS A 32 7.08 -28.03 0.35
C CYS A 32 6.23 -27.13 -0.57
N PHE A 33 6.02 -25.86 -0.19
CA PHE A 33 5.27 -24.88 -0.98
C PHE A 33 6.13 -24.09 -1.97
N ASP A 34 7.46 -24.17 -1.89
CA ASP A 34 8.34 -23.27 -2.65
C ASP A 34 8.27 -23.52 -4.16
N ALA A 35 8.10 -24.78 -4.58
CA ALA A 35 7.93 -25.12 -5.99
C ALA A 35 6.64 -24.52 -6.58
N GLU A 36 5.54 -24.54 -5.84
CA GLU A 36 4.28 -23.92 -6.28
C GLU A 36 4.35 -22.40 -6.20
N MET A 37 4.97 -21.83 -5.17
CA MET A 37 5.20 -20.38 -5.08
C MET A 37 6.04 -19.87 -6.25
N ALA A 38 7.07 -20.60 -6.67
CA ALA A 38 7.88 -20.24 -7.83
C ALA A 38 7.05 -20.19 -9.11
N LYS A 39 6.15 -21.16 -9.33
CA LYS A 39 5.22 -21.16 -10.48
C LYS A 39 4.28 -19.96 -10.44
N VAL A 40 3.67 -19.68 -9.29
CA VAL A 40 2.78 -18.52 -9.14
C VAL A 40 3.54 -17.22 -9.39
N ASN A 41 4.78 -17.09 -8.90
CA ASN A 41 5.64 -15.93 -9.16
C ASN A 41 5.95 -15.77 -10.66
N ASP A 42 6.27 -16.85 -11.37
CA ASP A 42 6.49 -16.82 -12.82
C ASP A 42 5.23 -16.38 -13.56
N GLU A 43 4.05 -16.84 -13.14
CA GLU A 43 2.78 -16.45 -13.73
C GLU A 43 2.44 -14.99 -13.48
N ILE A 44 2.70 -14.49 -12.26
CA ILE A 44 2.60 -13.07 -11.92
C ILE A 44 3.58 -12.24 -12.75
N GLN A 45 4.80 -12.72 -12.97
CA GLN A 45 5.78 -12.01 -13.78
C GLN A 45 5.37 -11.93 -15.26
N LYS A 46 4.78 -13.00 -15.81
CA LYS A 46 4.34 -13.05 -17.22
C LYS A 46 3.05 -12.28 -17.47
N HIS A 47 2.06 -12.42 -16.60
CA HIS A 47 0.69 -11.94 -16.83
C HIS A 47 0.34 -10.72 -15.97
N GLY A 48 1.16 -10.40 -14.97
CA GLY A 48 0.84 -9.43 -13.94
C GLY A 48 -0.16 -9.98 -12.92
N GLN A 49 -0.32 -9.26 -11.82
CA GLN A 49 -1.42 -9.49 -10.89
C GLN A 49 -2.64 -8.64 -11.31
N PRO A 50 -3.86 -9.19 -11.29
CA PRO A 50 -5.07 -8.40 -11.56
C PRO A 50 -5.23 -7.26 -10.54
N GLU A 51 -4.69 -7.42 -9.32
CA GLU A 51 -4.66 -6.36 -8.32
C GLU A 51 -3.80 -5.14 -8.72
N ILE A 52 -2.87 -5.26 -9.67
CA ILE A 52 -2.09 -4.12 -10.20
C ILE A 52 -3.02 -3.08 -10.86
N ASN A 53 -4.12 -3.54 -11.45
CA ASN A 53 -5.15 -2.68 -12.04
C ASN A 53 -6.28 -2.35 -11.05
N HIS A 54 -6.23 -2.86 -9.82
CA HIS A 54 -7.25 -2.65 -8.82
C HIS A 54 -7.05 -1.29 -8.10
N GLN A 55 -7.71 -0.27 -8.63
CA GLN A 55 -7.76 1.08 -8.04
C GLN A 55 -8.83 1.21 -6.94
N CYS A 56 -8.92 0.26 -6.00
CA CYS A 56 -9.83 0.46 -4.87
C CYS A 56 -9.23 1.43 -3.85
N GLU A 57 -10.09 2.19 -3.17
CA GLU A 57 -9.73 3.17 -2.14
C GLU A 57 -8.89 2.58 -0.99
N LYS A 58 -8.90 1.25 -0.84
CA LYS A 58 -8.19 0.51 0.21
C LYS A 58 -6.75 0.12 -0.16
N CYS A 59 -6.48 -0.14 -1.44
CA CYS A 59 -5.19 -0.67 -1.92
C CYS A 59 -4.41 0.36 -2.76
N VAL A 60 -5.12 1.24 -3.47
CA VAL A 60 -4.55 2.40 -4.14
C VAL A 60 -5.07 3.61 -3.40
N ARG A 61 -4.18 4.42 -2.83
CA ARG A 61 -4.53 5.80 -2.44
C ARG A 61 -4.77 6.59 -3.73
N THR A 62 -5.90 6.35 -4.39
CA THR A 62 -6.36 7.14 -5.52
C THR A 62 -6.83 8.45 -4.92
N VAL A 63 -5.90 9.40 -4.86
CA VAL A 63 -6.24 10.78 -4.53
C VAL A 63 -7.01 11.28 -5.75
N VAL A 64 -8.34 11.27 -5.64
CA VAL A 64 -9.25 11.76 -6.66
C VAL A 64 -8.87 13.20 -6.99
N GLU A 65 -8.89 13.54 -8.28
CA GLU A 65 -8.53 14.83 -8.81
C GLU A 65 -9.24 15.98 -8.08
N LYS A 66 -8.46 16.74 -7.29
CA LYS A 66 -8.48 18.21 -7.25
C LYS A 66 -7.35 18.70 -6.33
N ASP A 67 -6.33 19.24 -6.98
CA ASP A 67 -5.23 20.01 -6.41
C ASP A 67 -4.38 19.30 -5.34
N GLY A 68 -3.24 18.71 -5.76
CA GLY A 68 -2.15 18.47 -4.81
C GLY A 68 -1.23 17.26 -5.03
N LYS A 69 -1.48 16.39 -6.01
CA LYS A 69 -0.54 15.32 -6.35
C LYS A 69 -0.44 15.25 -7.86
N VAL A 70 0.73 15.54 -8.44
CA VAL A 70 0.96 15.37 -9.89
C VAL A 70 1.06 13.88 -10.16
N PRO A 71 0.02 13.22 -10.70
CA PRO A 71 0.13 11.82 -11.06
C PRO A 71 1.16 11.75 -12.19
N HIS A 72 2.12 10.83 -12.07
CA HIS A 72 3.19 10.62 -13.06
C HIS A 72 4.33 11.66 -13.10
N CYS A 73 4.66 12.33 -11.99
CA CYS A 73 5.94 13.01 -11.91
C CYS A 73 7.10 11.99 -12.05
N LYS A 74 7.92 12.14 -13.11
CA LYS A 74 9.11 11.31 -13.36
C LYS A 74 10.40 11.93 -12.80
N GLY A 75 10.29 13.02 -12.06
CA GLY A 75 11.44 13.72 -11.50
C GLY A 75 12.16 12.89 -10.42
N PRO A 76 13.49 12.98 -10.30
CA PRO A 76 14.24 12.25 -9.28
C PRO A 76 13.89 12.80 -7.89
N LEU A 77 13.68 11.88 -6.94
CA LEU A 77 13.56 12.22 -5.52
C LEU A 77 14.96 12.57 -4.96
N CYS A 78 15.04 13.57 -4.08
CA CYS A 78 16.28 13.90 -3.37
C CYS A 78 16.73 12.78 -2.44
N SER A 79 15.76 12.08 -1.84
CA SER A 79 15.95 10.98 -0.90
C SER A 79 14.86 9.94 -1.08
N THR A 80 15.14 8.69 -0.72
CA THR A 80 14.14 7.62 -0.64
C THR A 80 13.05 7.90 0.39
N GLN A 81 13.28 8.83 1.31
CA GLN A 81 12.31 9.29 2.31
C GLN A 81 11.41 10.42 1.83
N ASP A 82 11.68 11.03 0.67
CA ASP A 82 10.87 12.13 0.15
C ASP A 82 9.72 11.63 -0.73
N SER A 83 8.53 12.19 -0.54
CA SER A 83 7.36 11.88 -1.37
C SER A 83 7.25 12.72 -2.64
N PHE A 84 8.09 13.76 -2.78
CA PHE A 84 8.08 14.71 -3.88
C PHE A 84 9.49 14.88 -4.46
N CYS A 85 9.60 15.08 -5.78
CA CYS A 85 10.88 15.37 -6.42
C CYS A 85 11.36 16.80 -6.08
N THR A 86 12.59 17.13 -6.47
CA THR A 86 13.18 18.47 -6.33
C THR A 86 12.25 19.59 -6.78
N GLU A 87 11.61 19.43 -7.94
CA GLU A 87 10.72 20.43 -8.54
C GLU A 87 9.40 20.60 -7.77
N HIS A 88 8.95 19.56 -7.07
CA HIS A 88 7.68 19.54 -6.33
C HIS A 88 7.88 19.57 -4.80
N GLN A 89 9.09 19.88 -4.31
CA GLN A 89 9.40 19.88 -2.89
C GLN A 89 8.52 20.84 -2.09
N ALA A 90 8.08 21.94 -2.70
CA ALA A 90 7.16 22.91 -2.09
C ALA A 90 5.83 22.28 -1.66
N MET A 91 5.38 21.20 -2.31
CA MET A 91 4.16 20.49 -1.97
C MET A 91 4.26 19.77 -0.62
N LYS A 92 5.48 19.47 -0.15
CA LYS A 92 5.73 18.91 1.19
C LYS A 92 5.27 19.86 2.31
N SER A 93 5.12 21.15 2.02
CA SER A 93 4.71 22.17 2.99
C SER A 93 3.23 22.57 2.86
N ILE A 94 2.44 21.84 2.07
CA ILE A 94 1.01 22.11 1.84
C ILE A 94 0.15 21.04 2.52
N CYS A 95 -1.03 21.45 2.98
CA CYS A 95 -2.04 20.57 3.57
C CYS A 95 -2.37 19.38 2.66
N HIS A 96 -2.40 18.16 3.21
CA HIS A 96 -2.76 16.94 2.48
C HIS A 96 -4.26 16.77 2.23
N VAL A 97 -5.10 17.66 2.78
CA VAL A 97 -6.55 17.61 2.55
C VAL A 97 -6.86 18.14 1.17
N THR A 98 -7.63 17.37 0.40
CA THR A 98 -7.96 17.64 -1.00
C THR A 98 -8.58 19.04 -1.17
N GLY A 99 -8.11 19.80 -2.16
CA GLY A 99 -8.56 21.18 -2.41
C GLY A 99 -8.04 22.22 -1.39
N CYS A 100 -7.15 21.85 -0.47
CA CYS A 100 -6.56 22.78 0.49
C CYS A 100 -5.13 23.17 0.12
N ASN A 101 -4.95 24.43 -0.28
CA ASN A 101 -3.62 24.99 -0.60
C ASN A 101 -2.99 25.76 0.59
N LYS A 102 -3.48 25.54 1.82
CA LYS A 102 -2.94 26.20 3.02
C LYS A 102 -1.65 25.50 3.47
N PRO A 103 -0.69 26.24 4.03
CA PRO A 103 0.54 25.63 4.55
C PRO A 103 0.24 24.71 5.74
N LEU A 104 1.10 23.72 5.92
CA LEU A 104 1.07 22.85 7.10
C LEU A 104 1.24 23.66 8.38
N ARG A 105 0.57 23.21 9.45
CA ARG A 105 0.70 23.84 10.78
C ARG A 105 2.10 23.66 11.36
N THR A 106 2.65 22.45 11.23
CA THR A 106 4.00 22.09 11.68
C THR A 106 4.65 21.19 10.64
N MET A 107 5.98 21.06 10.70
CA MET A 107 6.73 20.15 9.82
C MET A 107 6.41 18.67 10.04
N SER A 108 5.76 18.32 11.16
CA SER A 108 5.39 16.94 11.51
C SER A 108 3.91 16.63 11.30
N SER A 109 3.09 17.63 10.96
CA SER A 109 1.67 17.47 10.69
C SER A 109 1.44 17.37 9.19
N PHE A 110 0.39 16.65 8.79
CA PHE A 110 -0.04 16.59 7.39
C PHE A 110 -1.17 17.58 7.08
N THR A 111 -1.66 18.32 8.08
CA THR A 111 -2.76 19.27 7.93
C THR A 111 -2.42 20.71 8.30
N CYS A 112 -3.22 21.65 7.77
CA CYS A 112 -3.12 23.07 8.08
C CYS A 112 -3.79 23.41 9.42
N ALA A 113 -3.84 24.69 9.77
CA ALA A 113 -4.45 25.16 11.02
C ALA A 113 -5.99 24.98 11.11
N SER A 114 -6.64 24.39 10.11
CA SER A 114 -8.09 24.11 10.12
C SER A 114 -8.45 23.00 11.10
N ALA A 115 -9.43 23.26 11.98
CA ALA A 115 -9.89 22.27 12.96
C ALA A 115 -10.46 21.01 12.30
N ASP A 116 -11.19 21.15 11.18
CA ASP A 116 -11.75 20.01 10.45
C ASP A 116 -10.66 19.11 9.86
N HIS A 117 -9.57 19.71 9.39
CA HIS A 117 -8.46 18.96 8.81
C HIS A 117 -7.67 18.27 9.92
N GLN A 118 -7.44 18.95 11.04
CA GLN A 118 -6.81 18.35 12.23
C GLN A 118 -7.62 17.19 12.79
N ALA A 119 -8.95 17.29 12.83
CA ALA A 119 -9.80 16.19 13.24
C ALA A 119 -9.67 14.98 12.29
N THR A 120 -9.52 15.24 10.99
CA THR A 120 -9.28 14.18 9.99
C THR A 120 -7.93 13.50 10.21
N GLU A 121 -6.87 14.25 10.46
CA GLU A 121 -5.55 13.71 10.81
C GLU A 121 -5.59 12.94 12.14
N ALA A 122 -6.25 13.47 13.17
CA ALA A 122 -6.38 12.79 14.45
C ALA A 122 -7.09 11.44 14.31
N ARG A 123 -8.20 11.40 13.57
CA ARG A 123 -8.91 10.14 13.26
C ARG A 123 -8.02 9.13 12.54
N TYR A 124 -7.20 9.57 11.58
CA TYR A 124 -6.25 8.70 10.89
C TYR A 124 -5.25 8.06 11.88
N TRP A 125 -4.65 8.86 12.75
CA TRP A 125 -3.72 8.36 13.76
C TRP A 125 -4.40 7.48 14.81
N ASP A 126 -5.64 7.77 15.17
CA ASP A 126 -6.43 6.98 16.10
C ASP A 126 -6.80 5.62 15.49
N GLU A 127 -7.16 5.56 14.21
CA GLU A 127 -7.45 4.31 13.49
C GLU A 127 -6.20 3.44 13.32
N GLU A 128 -5.05 4.03 12.98
CA GLU A 128 -3.78 3.29 12.89
C GLU A 128 -3.29 2.79 14.26
N LYS A 129 -3.45 3.59 15.32
CA LYS A 129 -3.14 3.15 16.70
C LYS A 129 -4.15 2.12 17.20
N ALA A 130 -5.42 2.22 16.82
CA ALA A 130 -6.45 1.24 17.15
C ALA A 130 -6.16 -0.12 16.51
N ALA A 131 -5.63 -0.14 15.28
CA ALA A 131 -5.17 -1.37 14.64
C ALA A 131 -4.01 -2.05 15.40
N PHE A 132 -3.21 -1.29 16.16
CA PHE A 132 -2.12 -1.79 16.99
C PHE A 132 -2.52 -2.18 18.42
N GLN A 133 -3.73 -1.82 18.89
CA GLN A 133 -4.22 -2.25 20.20
C GLN A 133 -4.90 -3.62 20.11
N LEU A 134 -4.08 -4.67 20.03
CA LEU A 134 -4.50 -6.00 20.46
C LEU A 134 -4.78 -5.96 21.96
N LYS A 135 -6.07 -6.00 22.33
CA LYS A 135 -6.48 -6.29 23.70
C LYS A 135 -5.98 -7.69 24.07
N ILE A 136 -5.15 -7.75 25.11
CA ILE A 136 -4.73 -8.98 25.80
C ILE A 136 -5.96 -9.61 26.46
#